data_AF-A0A6L6X0Z3-F1
#
_entry.id   AF-A0A6L6X0Z3-F1
#
_cell.length_a   1.000
_cell.length_b   1.000
_cell.length_c   1.000
_cell.angle_alpha   90.00
_cell.angle_beta   90.00
_cell.angle_gamma   90.00
#
_symmetry.space_group_name_H-M   'P 1'
#
loop_
_entity.id
_entity.type
_entity.pdbx_description
1 polymer ?
#
loop_
_entity_poly.entity_id
_entity_poly.type
_entity_poly.pdbx_seq_one_letter_code
_entity_poly.pdbx_strand_id
1 'polypeptide(L)' 'MSSKFQSDEAEELYHLQPDQEAGDSSEGPAWFGLYQLEAAILTEDSRGVVWMRKYSNSAELNEAWELIIQNTYPVEEAT' A
#
# COMPACT_ATOMS: atom_id res chain seq x y z
N MET A 1 -5.98 -17.83 16.17
CA MET A 1 -6.48 -16.55 15.64
C MET A 1 -5.43 -16.05 14.68
N SER A 2 -5.77 -15.89 13.40
CA SER A 2 -4.87 -15.18 12.47
C SER A 2 -5.16 -13.70 12.67
N SER A 3 -4.19 -12.91 13.14
CA SER A 3 -4.36 -11.46 13.24
C SER A 3 -4.53 -10.88 11.84
N LYS A 4 -5.46 -9.92 11.67
CA LYS A 4 -5.62 -9.17 10.41
C LYS A 4 -4.32 -8.45 10.02
N PHE A 5 -3.56 -8.00 11.02
CA PHE A 5 -2.37 -7.18 10.86
C PHE A 5 -1.10 -7.97 11.15
N GLN A 6 -0.06 -7.71 10.35
CA GLN A 6 1.28 -8.28 10.56
C GLN A 6 1.95 -7.80 11.86
N SER A 7 1.62 -6.60 12.32
CA SER A 7 2.15 -5.96 13.52
C SER A 7 1.19 -4.93 14.08
N ASP A 8 1.34 -4.60 15.36
CA ASP A 8 0.55 -3.54 16.03
C ASP A 8 0.74 -2.18 15.32
N GLU A 9 1.95 -1.89 14.84
CA GLU A 9 2.23 -0.66 14.08
C GLU A 9 1.47 -0.59 12.75
N ALA A 10 1.27 -1.73 12.08
CA ALA A 10 0.47 -1.78 10.86
C ALA A 10 -1.02 -1.54 11.16
N GLU A 11 -1.51 -2.01 12.31
CA GLU A 11 -2.86 -1.74 12.78
C GLU A 11 -3.07 -0.26 13.11
N GLU A 12 -2.14 0.35 13.85
CA GLU A 12 -2.19 1.77 14.18
C GLU A 12 -2.23 2.64 12.91
N LEU A 13 -1.33 2.40 11.96
CA LEU A 13 -1.29 3.14 10.69
C LEU A 13 -2.57 2.92 9.86
N TYR A 14 -3.11 1.71 9.83
CA TYR A 14 -4.32 1.39 9.06
C TYR A 14 -5.55 2.17 9.54
N HIS A 15 -5.58 2.59 10.81
CA HIS A 15 -6.63 3.44 11.37
C HIS A 15 -6.43 4.94 11.11
N LEU A 16 -5.32 5.33 10.49
CA LEU A 16 -5.04 6.69 10.05
C LEU A 16 -5.37 6.87 8.56
N GLN A 17 -5.67 8.10 8.17
CA GLN A 17 -5.88 8.44 6.76
C GLN A 17 -4.52 8.44 6.03
N PRO A 18 -4.35 7.65 4.96
CA PRO A 18 -3.13 7.70 4.15
C PRO A 18 -3.05 9.02 3.37
N ASP A 19 -1.84 9.41 2.99
CA ASP A 19 -1.61 10.56 2.11
C ASP A 19 -2.14 10.30 0.70
N GLN A 20 -1.98 9.06 0.23
CA GLN A 20 -2.49 8.58 -1.04
C GLN A 20 -2.94 7.13 -0.90
N GLU A 21 -3.92 6.75 -1.69
CA GLU A 21 -4.42 5.39 -1.75
C GLU A 21 -4.49 4.89 -3.19
N ALA A 22 -4.31 3.60 -3.36
CA ALA A 22 -4.42 2.90 -4.63
C ALA A 22 -5.02 1.52 -4.41
N GLY A 23 -5.61 0.95 -5.44
CA GLY A 23 -6.23 -0.37 -5.38
C GLY A 23 -7.59 -0.35 -6.07
N ASP A 24 -7.86 -1.39 -6.84
CA ASP A 24 -9.09 -1.55 -7.59
C ASP A 24 -9.38 -3.04 -7.81
N SER A 25 -9.29 -3.85 -6.75
CA SER A 25 -9.24 -5.29 -6.97
C SER A 25 -10.63 -5.90 -7.24
N SER A 26 -10.77 -6.51 -8.42
CA SER A 26 -11.49 -7.78 -8.58
C SER A 26 -10.57 -9.00 -8.47
N GLU A 27 -9.25 -8.89 -8.73
CA GLU A 27 -8.25 -9.96 -8.51
C GLU A 27 -6.86 -9.36 -8.19
N GLY A 28 -6.44 -9.29 -6.91
CA GLY A 28 -5.14 -8.74 -6.49
C GLY A 28 -5.13 -8.16 -5.06
N PRO A 29 -4.07 -7.42 -4.64
CA PRO A 29 -4.13 -6.59 -3.44
C PRO A 29 -5.31 -5.64 -3.53
N ALA A 30 -6.18 -5.68 -2.52
CA ALA A 30 -7.42 -4.92 -2.50
C ALA A 30 -7.17 -3.43 -2.32
N TRP A 31 -6.11 -3.08 -1.60
CA TRP A 31 -5.82 -1.70 -1.24
C TRP A 31 -4.34 -1.50 -0.88
N PHE A 32 -3.85 -0.32 -1.18
CA PHE A 32 -2.56 0.21 -0.76
C PHE A 32 -2.75 1.60 -0.17
N GLY A 33 -2.07 1.88 0.94
CA GLY A 33 -2.03 3.20 1.56
C GLY A 33 -0.60 3.69 1.70
N LEU A 34 -0.32 4.89 1.19
CA LEU A 34 0.96 5.59 1.32
C LEU A 34 0.96 6.50 2.54
N TYR A 35 1.99 6.39 3.37
CA TYR A 35 2.22 7.22 4.55
C TYR A 35 3.63 7.82 4.49
N GLN A 36 3.74 9.06 4.02
CA GLN A 36 5.03 9.71 3.74
C GLN A 36 5.78 10.07 5.01
N LEU A 37 5.09 10.46 6.08
CA LEU A 37 5.72 10.84 7.35
C LEU A 37 6.43 9.64 7.99
N GLU A 38 5.82 8.46 7.94
CA GLU A 38 6.34 7.20 8.47
C GLU A 38 7.23 6.45 7.47
N ALA A 39 7.40 7.01 6.27
CA ALA A 39 8.07 6.38 5.14
C ALA A 39 7.59 4.93 4.91
N ALA A 40 6.27 4.73 4.88
CA ALA A 40 5.66 3.42 4.88
C ALA A 40 4.57 3.26 3.82
N ILE A 41 4.39 2.01 3.38
CA ILE A 41 3.26 1.58 2.56
C ILE A 41 2.56 0.44 3.28
N LEU A 42 1.26 0.59 3.48
CA LEU A 42 0.38 -0.52 3.86
C LEU A 42 -0.19 -1.20 2.63
N THR A 43 -0.38 -2.51 2.71
CA THR A 43 -1.00 -3.32 1.66
C THR A 43 -2.00 -4.27 2.28
N GLU A 44 -3.25 -4.23 1.83
CA GLU A 44 -4.29 -5.20 2.17
C GLU A 44 -4.50 -6.17 1.00
N ASP A 45 -4.34 -7.48 1.23
CA ASP A 45 -4.67 -8.48 0.20
C ASP A 45 -6.18 -8.72 0.04
N SER A 46 -6.54 -9.50 -0.97
CA SER A 46 -7.92 -9.94 -1.21
C SER A 46 -8.54 -10.79 -0.09
N ARG A 47 -7.75 -11.25 0.89
CA ARG A 47 -8.23 -11.96 2.08
C ARG A 47 -8.38 -11.03 3.28
N GLY A 48 -8.10 -9.74 3.10
CA GLY A 48 -8.17 -8.72 4.13
C GLY A 48 -6.97 -8.72 5.09
N VAL A 49 -5.85 -9.35 4.74
CA VAL A 49 -4.63 -9.34 5.55
C VAL A 49 -3.80 -8.10 5.21
N VAL A 50 -3.37 -7.38 6.23
CA VAL A 50 -2.62 -6.12 6.11
C VAL A 50 -1.15 -6.33 6.46
N TRP A 51 -0.28 -5.93 5.54
CA TRP A 51 1.17 -5.86 5.74
C TRP A 51 1.68 -4.44 5.64
N MET A 52 2.83 -4.21 6.26
CA MET A 52 3.52 -2.93 6.21
C MET A 52 4.92 -3.11 5.66
N ARG A 53 5.30 -2.24 4.74
CA ARG A 53 6.69 -2.07 4.32
C ARG A 53 7.16 -0.67 4.64
N LYS A 54 8.27 -0.58 5.37
CA LYS A 54 8.98 0.67 5.66
C LYS A 54 10.15 0.85 4.72
N TYR A 55 10.46 2.10 4.44
CA TYR A 55 11.54 2.52 3.54
C TYR A 55 12.52 3.39 4.30
N SER A 56 13.79 3.36 3.86
CA SER A 56 14.86 4.06 4.59
C SER A 56 14.82 5.56 4.35
N ASN A 57 14.22 5.99 3.24
CA ASN A 57 14.14 7.36 2.80
C ASN A 57 12.96 7.57 1.84
N SER A 58 12.64 8.83 1.56
CA SER A 58 11.53 9.21 0.68
C SER A 58 11.74 8.84 -0.78
N ALA A 59 12.99 8.72 -1.26
CA ALA A 59 13.24 8.34 -2.66
C ALA A 59 12.85 6.87 -2.91
N GLU A 60 13.28 5.95 -2.05
CA GLU A 60 12.89 4.54 -2.12
C GLU A 60 11.38 4.33 -1.94
N LEU A 61 10.77 5.11 -1.04
CA LEU A 61 9.32 5.10 -0.85
C LEU A 61 8.58 5.51 -2.12
N ASN A 62 8.98 6.65 -2.71
CA ASN A 62 8.33 7.18 -3.91
C ASN A 62 8.53 6.26 -5.11
N GLU A 63 9.72 5.69 -5.30
CA GLU A 63 9.97 4.70 -6.36
C GLU A 63 9.04 3.48 -6.21
N ALA A 64 8.92 2.95 -5.00
CA ALA A 64 8.04 1.82 -4.75
C ALA A 64 6.56 2.17 -4.96
N TRP A 65 6.14 3.37 -4.56
CA TRP A 65 4.78 3.85 -4.78
C TRP A 65 4.47 4.03 -6.28
N GLU A 66 5.38 4.64 -7.04
CA GLU A 66 5.23 4.80 -8.49
C GLU A 66 5.07 3.44 -9.19
N LEU A 67 5.85 2.44 -8.79
CA LEU A 67 5.70 1.07 -9.30
C LEU A 67 4.34 0.46 -8.96
N ILE A 68 3.80 0.71 -7.76
CA ILE A 68 2.45 0.27 -7.37
C ILE A 68 1.41 0.93 -8.28
N ILE A 69 1.48 2.25 -8.47
CA ILE A 69 0.55 2.98 -9.34
C ILE A 69 0.59 2.47 -10.77
N GLN A 70 1.78 2.28 -11.36
CA GLN A 70 1.93 1.78 -12.73
C GLN A 70 1.34 0.38 -12.93
N ASN A 71 1.50 -0.51 -11.93
CA ASN A 71 0.95 -1.86 -12.01
C ASN A 71 -0.56 -1.89 -11.72
N THR A 72 -1.07 -0.96 -10.90
CA THR A 72 -2.49 -0.92 -10.52
C THR A 72 -3.33 -0.25 -11.60
N TYR A 73 -2.82 0.83 -12.19
CA TYR A 73 -3.47 1.62 -13.22
C TYR A 73 -2.55 1.69 -14.45
N PRO A 74 -2.40 0.58 -15.20
CA PRO A 74 -1.60 0.60 -16.41
C PRO A 74 -2.22 1.61 -17.38
N VAL A 75 -1.43 2.60 -17.78
CA VAL A 75 -1.86 3.54 -18.82
C VAL A 75 -1.94 2.74 -20.12
N GLU A 76 -3.14 2.58 -20.68
CA GLU A 76 -3.27 2.07 -22.05
C GLU A 76 -2.51 3.03 -22.96
N GLU A 77 -1.43 2.55 -23.60
CA GLU A 77 -0.77 3.33 -24.64
C GLU A 77 -1.81 3.61 -25.73
N ALA A 78 -2.19 4.88 -25.88
CA ALA A 78 -3.09 5.32 -26.93
C ALA A 78 -2.45 4.96 -28.29
N THR A 79 -3.06 4.00 -28.97
CA THR A 79 -2.67 3.53 -30.31
C THR A 79 -3.24 4.42 -31.41
#